data_AF-A0A2K1YTC2-F1
#
_entry.id   AF-A0A2K1YTC2-F1
#
_cell.length_a   1.000
_cell.length_b   1.000
_cell.length_c   1.000
_cell.angle_alpha   90.00
_cell.angle_beta   90.00
_cell.angle_gamma   90.00
#
_symmetry.space_group_name_H-M   'P 1'
#
loop_
_entity.id
_entity.type
_entity.pdbx_description
1 polymer ?
#
loop_
_entity_poly.entity_id
_entity_poly.type
_entity_poly.pdbx_seq_one_letter_code
_entity_poly.pdbx_strand_id
1 'polypeptide(L)'
;LSTSTTEYLKLSLHNKTPFSTPLKSLSSDIHHLSLLHQRRCHDHHCTFLKSPLISGASSGSGQYFVSLRLGSPPQTLLLVADTSSDLTWVTCSACKTNCSSHKPGSTFLARHSPHSPRLAVSALCVNSPCRYEYVYSDGSKTSGFLSKETTTLNTSSGRAMKLRSLAFGCGFHVSAHEVMGLVSGLISFSSQLGRLFGHSFSYCLMDYTLSPLPTSYLTIGDVVSLKKDNQSRISYTPLLTNPVVAPTSYYIAIKGLFNGVKLTIDPPVWLIDELGNGGTVIRL
;
A
#
# COMPACT_ATOMS: atom_id res chain seq x y z
N LEU A 1 -38.59 -2.15 -9.77
CA LEU A 1 -37.40 -2.96 -9.43
C LEU A 1 -36.20 -2.42 -10.20
N SER A 2 -35.43 -1.53 -9.58
CA SER A 2 -34.22 -0.97 -10.19
C SER A 2 -33.11 -2.01 -10.08
N THR A 3 -32.68 -2.56 -11.21
CA THR A 3 -31.43 -3.33 -11.31
C THR A 3 -30.27 -2.34 -11.14
N SER A 4 -29.91 -2.05 -9.89
CA SER A 4 -28.69 -1.31 -9.58
C SER A 4 -27.49 -2.16 -10.01
N THR A 5 -26.87 -1.78 -11.12
CA THR A 5 -25.55 -2.28 -11.50
C THR A 5 -24.55 -1.78 -10.45
N THR A 6 -23.98 -2.69 -9.65
CA THR A 6 -22.95 -2.32 -8.69
C THR A 6 -21.70 -1.90 -9.46
N GLU A 7 -21.41 -0.59 -9.48
CA GLU A 7 -20.15 -0.09 -10.06
C GLU A 7 -18.97 -0.49 -9.16
N TYR A 8 -17.79 -0.63 -9.75
CA TYR A 8 -16.53 -0.87 -9.03
C TYR A 8 -15.41 -0.05 -9.68
N LEU A 9 -14.27 0.04 -9.01
CA LEU A 9 -13.07 0.67 -9.56
C LEU A 9 -12.08 -0.40 -10.01
N LYS A 10 -11.46 -0.19 -11.17
CA LYS A 10 -10.38 -1.04 -11.69
C LYS A 10 -9.18 -0.17 -12.02
N LEU A 11 -8.12 -0.34 -11.24
CA LEU A 11 -6.89 0.43 -11.32
C LEU A 11 -5.79 -0.48 -11.90
N SER A 12 -5.15 -0.03 -12.97
CA SER A 12 -3.99 -0.74 -13.52
C SER A 12 -2.80 -0.62 -12.57
N LEU A 13 -2.16 -1.76 -12.33
CA LEU A 13 -0.92 -1.86 -11.59
C LEU A 13 0.24 -2.00 -12.57
N HIS A 14 1.26 -1.19 -12.38
CA HIS A 14 2.47 -1.14 -13.18
C HIS A 14 3.63 -1.69 -12.36
N ASN A 15 4.30 -2.73 -12.85
CA ASN A 15 5.57 -3.15 -12.29
C ASN A 15 6.67 -2.25 -12.88
N LYS A 16 7.39 -1.53 -12.03
CA LYS A 16 8.56 -0.74 -12.43
C LYS A 16 9.75 -1.20 -11.61
N THR A 17 10.87 -1.45 -12.27
CA THR A 17 12.14 -1.70 -11.61
C THR A 17 12.78 -0.36 -11.24
N PRO A 18 12.90 0.00 -9.94
CA PRO A 18 13.61 1.23 -9.54
C PRO A 18 15.13 1.12 -9.74
N PHE A 19 15.67 -0.09 -9.90
CA PHE A 19 17.09 -0.34 -10.10
C PHE A 19 17.38 -0.77 -11.53
N SER A 20 18.41 -0.15 -12.14
CA SER A 20 18.85 -0.48 -13.50
C SER A 20 19.45 -1.89 -13.64
N THR A 21 19.78 -2.54 -12.52
CA THR A 21 20.49 -3.84 -12.49
C THR A 21 20.16 -4.62 -11.20
N PRO A 22 20.04 -5.97 -11.26
CA PRO A 22 19.89 -6.86 -10.11
C PRO A 22 20.89 -6.62 -8.96
N LEU A 23 22.14 -6.30 -9.29
CA LEU A 23 23.22 -6.13 -8.32
C LEU A 23 23.00 -4.95 -7.35
N LYS A 24 22.37 -3.86 -7.83
CA LYS A 24 22.05 -2.69 -7.01
C LYS A 24 20.86 -2.97 -6.08
N SER A 25 19.91 -3.80 -6.53
CA SER A 25 18.81 -4.30 -5.69
C SER A 25 19.35 -5.17 -4.55
N LEU A 26 20.25 -6.11 -4.87
CA LEU A 26 20.86 -7.00 -3.88
C LEU A 26 21.69 -6.24 -2.82
N SER A 27 22.41 -5.20 -3.23
CA SER A 27 23.17 -4.33 -2.31
C SER A 27 22.27 -3.55 -1.36
N SER A 28 21.13 -3.04 -1.85
CA SER A 28 20.14 -2.35 -1.02
C SER A 28 19.47 -3.30 -0.02
N ASP A 29 19.12 -4.53 -0.45
CA ASP A 29 18.52 -5.55 0.42
C ASP A 29 19.51 -6.04 1.49
N ILE A 30 20.80 -6.20 1.15
CA ILE A 30 21.85 -6.54 2.12
C ILE A 30 22.02 -5.43 3.16
N HIS A 31 22.01 -4.16 2.74
CA HIS A 31 22.06 -3.02 3.66
C HIS A 31 20.81 -2.96 4.56
N HIS A 32 19.64 -3.19 3.99
CA HIS A 32 18.36 -3.22 4.70
C HIS A 32 18.33 -4.31 5.78
N LEU A 33 18.79 -5.51 5.45
CA LEU A 33 18.90 -6.63 6.38
C LEU A 33 19.96 -6.38 7.47
N SER A 34 21.07 -5.72 7.14
CA SER A 34 22.11 -5.36 8.12
C SER A 34 21.60 -4.41 9.21
N LEU A 35 20.69 -3.48 8.84
CA LEU A 35 20.05 -2.54 9.77
C LEU A 35 19.00 -3.23 10.65
N LEU A 36 18.27 -4.20 10.11
CA LEU A 36 17.32 -5.02 10.88
C LEU A 36 18.03 -5.96 11.87
N HIS A 37 19.23 -6.44 11.52
CA HIS A 37 20.04 -7.31 12.38
C HIS A 37 20.77 -6.53 13.49
N GLN A 38 21.18 -5.28 13.23
CA GLN A 38 21.83 -4.43 14.24
C GLN A 38 20.92 -4.10 15.44
N ARG A 39 19.60 -4.07 15.25
CA ARG A 39 18.64 -3.83 16.35
C ARG A 39 18.35 -5.05 17.23
N ARG A 40 18.80 -6.26 16.85
CA ARG A 40 18.58 -7.49 17.62
C ARG A 40 19.78 -7.97 18.44
N CYS A 41 20.96 -7.37 18.29
CA CYS A 41 22.18 -7.80 18.96
C CYS A 41 22.68 -6.78 19.99
N HIS A 42 21.81 -6.31 20.88
CA HIS A 42 22.25 -5.58 22.08
C HIS A 42 22.28 -6.43 23.35
N ASP A 43 21.74 -7.66 23.30
CA ASP A 43 21.79 -8.58 24.44
C ASP A 43 22.07 -10.01 23.97
N HIS A 44 23.27 -10.48 24.29
CA HIS A 44 23.79 -11.85 24.22
C HIS A 44 24.03 -12.55 22.87
N HIS A 45 25.06 -13.40 22.91
CA HIS A 45 25.75 -14.13 21.84
C HIS A 45 24.80 -14.93 20.93
N CYS A 46 24.62 -14.50 19.68
CA CYS A 46 23.89 -15.26 18.66
C CYS A 46 24.87 -16.02 17.75
N THR A 47 24.84 -17.35 17.84
CA THR A 47 25.41 -18.27 16.85
C THR A 47 24.72 -18.11 15.50
N PHE A 48 25.53 -17.89 14.47
CA PHE A 48 25.13 -17.59 13.10
C PHE A 48 24.42 -18.77 12.42
N LEU A 49 23.12 -18.66 12.16
CA LEU A 49 22.45 -19.44 11.13
C LEU A 49 22.36 -18.62 9.84
N LYS A 50 23.30 -18.86 8.92
CA LYS A 50 23.21 -18.36 7.54
C LYS A 50 22.11 -19.12 6.81
N SER A 51 20.95 -18.49 6.64
CA SER A 51 19.95 -18.90 5.65
C SER A 51 19.91 -17.86 4.53
N PRO A 52 20.22 -18.22 3.26
CA PRO A 52 20.05 -17.30 2.16
C PRO A 52 18.58 -17.34 1.71
N LEU A 53 17.72 -16.58 2.37
CA LEU A 53 16.40 -16.28 1.83
C LEU A 53 16.55 -15.12 0.83
N ILE A 54 16.35 -15.41 -0.46
CA ILE A 54 16.37 -14.42 -1.55
C ILE A 54 14.92 -14.18 -2.00
N SER A 55 14.45 -12.93 -1.91
CA SER A 55 13.17 -12.52 -2.49
C SER A 55 13.27 -12.35 -4.00
N GLY A 56 12.28 -12.87 -4.74
CA GLY A 56 12.16 -12.85 -6.20
C GLY A 56 11.77 -11.51 -6.82
N ALA A 57 12.03 -10.38 -6.16
CA ALA A 57 12.05 -9.07 -6.79
C ALA A 57 13.24 -8.91 -7.77
N SER A 58 13.86 -9.99 -8.23
CA SER A 58 15.32 -10.13 -8.49
C SER A 58 15.95 -9.22 -9.54
N SER A 59 15.22 -8.24 -10.07
CA SER A 59 15.69 -7.16 -10.94
C SER A 59 15.10 -5.76 -10.64
N GLY A 60 14.38 -5.56 -9.52
CA GLY A 60 13.92 -4.25 -9.05
C GLY A 60 12.63 -4.27 -8.23
N SER A 61 12.79 -4.28 -6.90
CA SER A 61 11.84 -4.03 -5.79
C SER A 61 10.53 -4.82 -5.66
N GLY A 62 10.02 -5.48 -6.70
CA GLY A 62 8.79 -6.27 -6.59
C GLY A 62 7.54 -5.43 -6.26
N GLN A 63 7.63 -4.11 -6.36
CA GLN A 63 6.57 -3.16 -6.02
C GLN A 63 5.62 -2.98 -7.20
N TYR A 64 4.32 -2.87 -6.89
CA TYR A 64 3.30 -2.52 -7.87
C TYR A 64 2.91 -1.05 -7.71
N PHE A 65 3.02 -0.30 -8.80
CA PHE A 65 2.66 1.11 -8.83
C PHE A 65 1.28 1.34 -9.42
N VAL A 66 0.55 2.28 -8.86
CA VAL A 66 -0.78 2.70 -9.29
C VAL A 66 -0.79 4.21 -9.55
N SER A 67 -1.50 4.63 -10.59
CA SER A 67 -1.67 6.05 -10.89
C SER A 67 -2.87 6.61 -10.14
N LEU A 68 -2.65 7.67 -9.36
CA LEU A 68 -3.69 8.43 -8.66
C LEU A 68 -3.78 9.84 -9.24
N ARG A 69 -4.99 10.32 -9.58
CA ARG A 69 -5.19 11.69 -10.07
C ARG A 69 -5.73 12.57 -8.94
N LEU A 70 -4.91 13.45 -8.41
CA LEU A 70 -5.21 14.30 -7.25
C LEU A 70 -5.25 15.78 -7.64
N GLY A 71 -6.19 16.56 -7.11
CA GLY A 71 -6.29 18.00 -7.35
C GLY A 71 -7.33 18.42 -8.39
N SER A 72 -7.49 19.74 -8.54
CA SER A 72 -8.33 20.37 -9.56
C SER A 72 -7.59 21.57 -10.20
N PRO A 73 -6.97 21.44 -11.38
CA PRO A 73 -7.03 20.30 -12.30
C PRO A 73 -6.31 19.05 -11.76
N PRO A 74 -6.71 17.84 -12.19
CA PRO A 74 -6.13 16.59 -11.68
C PRO A 74 -4.66 16.40 -12.12
N GLN A 75 -3.78 16.21 -11.15
CA GLN A 75 -2.37 15.87 -11.32
C GLN A 75 -2.19 14.35 -11.15
N THR A 76 -1.62 13.67 -12.15
CA THR A 76 -1.36 12.23 -12.08
C THR A 76 -0.08 11.98 -11.27
N LEU A 77 -0.19 11.21 -10.20
CA LEU A 77 0.89 10.81 -9.30
C LEU A 77 1.02 9.29 -9.35
N LEU A 78 2.25 8.79 -9.28
CA LEU A 78 2.54 7.36 -9.28
C LEU A 78 2.89 6.90 -7.86
N LEU A 79 2.10 5.98 -7.30
CA LEU A 79 2.19 5.56 -5.91
C LEU A 79 2.41 4.04 -5.84
N VAL A 80 3.12 3.56 -4.84
CA VAL A 80 3.18 2.12 -4.51
C VAL A 80 1.85 1.70 -3.90
N ALA A 81 1.24 0.63 -4.40
CA ALA A 81 0.06 0.02 -3.80
C ALA A 81 0.50 -0.86 -2.62
N ASP A 82 0.14 -0.48 -1.38
CA ASP A 82 0.70 -1.08 -0.18
C ASP A 82 -0.40 -1.52 0.80
N THR A 83 -0.53 -2.83 1.03
CA THR A 83 -1.51 -3.40 1.98
C THR A 83 -1.03 -3.37 3.43
N SER A 84 0.14 -2.82 3.70
CA SER A 84 0.71 -2.61 5.04
C SER A 84 0.69 -1.16 5.51
N SER A 85 0.28 -0.21 4.65
CA SER A 85 0.12 1.21 5.01
C SER A 85 -1.35 1.62 5.19
N ASP A 86 -1.65 2.33 6.29
CA ASP A 86 -2.96 2.91 6.64
C ASP A 86 -3.19 4.33 6.18
N LEU A 87 -2.17 4.94 5.60
CA LEU A 87 -2.21 6.28 5.05
C LEU A 87 -1.79 6.26 3.59
N THR A 88 -2.63 6.82 2.73
CA THR A 88 -2.19 7.29 1.42
C THR A 88 -1.45 8.60 1.59
N TRP A 89 -0.23 8.71 1.10
CA TRP A 89 0.54 9.94 1.17
C TRP A 89 1.34 10.18 -0.11
N VAL A 90 1.61 11.45 -0.38
CA VAL A 90 2.37 11.89 -1.55
C VAL A 90 3.37 12.95 -1.16
N THR A 91 4.46 13.06 -1.91
CA THR A 91 5.38 14.19 -1.78
C THR A 91 4.70 15.46 -2.24
N CYS A 92 4.73 16.49 -1.42
CA CYS A 92 4.13 17.79 -1.70
C CYS A 92 5.20 18.86 -1.89
N SER A 93 4.96 19.76 -2.84
CA SER A 93 5.83 20.93 -3.01
C SER A 93 5.33 22.11 -2.18
N ALA A 94 6.24 22.69 -1.38
CA ALA A 94 6.03 24.00 -0.74
C ALA A 94 6.36 25.18 -1.67
N CYS A 95 6.71 24.91 -2.93
CA CYS A 95 7.14 25.91 -3.90
C CYS A 95 6.14 27.07 -4.02
N LYS A 96 6.65 28.30 -3.95
CA LYS A 96 5.84 29.52 -4.03
C LYS A 96 5.80 30.16 -5.42
N THR A 97 6.89 30.07 -6.17
CA THR A 97 7.07 30.69 -7.50
C THR A 97 7.92 29.78 -8.37
N ASN A 98 7.53 29.60 -9.65
CA ASN A 98 8.23 28.80 -10.67
C ASN A 98 8.51 27.33 -10.29
N CYS A 99 7.44 26.54 -10.14
CA CYS A 99 7.52 25.11 -9.76
C CYS A 99 7.78 24.17 -10.94
N SER A 100 8.23 24.72 -12.08
CA SER A 100 8.50 24.01 -13.34
C SER A 100 9.68 23.04 -13.26
N SER A 101 10.49 23.13 -12.19
CA SER A 101 11.64 22.26 -11.93
C SER A 101 11.27 20.86 -11.41
N HIS A 102 10.01 20.63 -11.00
CA HIS A 102 9.55 19.32 -10.55
C HIS A 102 9.18 18.43 -11.74
N LYS A 103 9.69 17.19 -11.75
CA LYS A 103 9.29 16.20 -12.77
C LYS A 103 7.79 15.90 -12.64
N PRO A 104 7.00 15.93 -13.72
CA PRO A 104 5.59 15.56 -13.68
C PRO A 104 5.39 14.18 -13.05
N GLY A 105 4.46 14.08 -12.10
CA GLY A 105 4.11 12.83 -11.41
C GLY A 105 5.00 12.41 -10.25
N SER A 106 6.01 13.21 -9.89
CA SER A 106 6.88 12.98 -8.72
C SER A 106 6.55 13.84 -7.50
N THR A 107 5.68 14.84 -7.65
CA THR A 107 5.33 15.75 -6.56
C THR A 107 3.96 16.37 -6.82
N PHE A 108 3.13 16.45 -5.79
CA PHE A 108 1.86 17.15 -5.83
C PHE A 108 2.07 18.66 -5.64
N LEU A 109 1.66 19.44 -6.64
CA LEU A 109 1.71 20.90 -6.61
C LEU A 109 0.40 21.44 -6.03
N ALA A 110 0.34 21.52 -4.70
CA ALA A 110 -0.88 21.93 -3.97
C ALA A 110 -1.44 23.30 -4.41
N ARG A 111 -0.57 24.23 -4.84
CA ARG A 111 -0.96 25.57 -5.34
C ARG A 111 -1.78 25.55 -6.61
N HIS A 112 -1.62 24.53 -7.45
CA HIS A 112 -2.41 24.39 -8.66
C HIS A 112 -3.82 23.88 -8.37
N SER A 113 -4.16 23.58 -7.10
CA SER A 113 -5.54 23.36 -6.67
C SER A 113 -6.09 24.66 -6.04
N PRO A 114 -7.19 25.25 -6.58
CA PRO A 114 -7.80 26.47 -6.03
C PRO A 114 -8.41 26.23 -4.64
N HIS A 115 -8.55 24.98 -4.23
CA HIS A 115 -8.86 24.58 -2.87
C HIS A 115 -7.54 24.08 -2.27
N SER A 116 -6.75 24.96 -1.64
CA SER A 116 -5.58 24.52 -0.87
C SER A 116 -5.98 23.32 0.00
N PRO A 117 -5.14 22.27 0.10
CA PRO A 117 -5.51 21.05 0.80
C PRO A 117 -6.05 21.42 2.18
N ARG A 118 -7.35 21.14 2.40
CA ARG A 118 -7.97 21.49 3.67
C ARG A 118 -7.35 20.56 4.70
N LEU A 119 -6.82 21.13 5.78
CA LEU A 119 -6.31 20.35 6.90
C LEU A 119 -7.39 19.36 7.32
N ALA A 120 -7.06 18.08 7.26
CA ALA A 120 -8.02 17.04 7.55
C ALA A 120 -8.28 17.03 9.06
N VAL A 121 -9.37 17.66 9.52
CA VAL A 121 -9.93 17.30 10.82
C VAL A 121 -10.42 15.86 10.68
N SER A 122 -9.65 14.92 11.23
CA SER A 122 -10.07 13.55 11.47
C SER A 122 -10.30 13.40 12.97
N ALA A 123 -11.08 12.41 13.39
CA ALA A 123 -11.22 12.10 14.83
C ALA A 123 -9.86 11.78 15.50
N LEU A 124 -8.82 11.52 14.72
CA LEU A 124 -7.44 11.26 15.17
C LEU A 124 -6.61 12.54 15.30
N CYS A 125 -7.15 13.70 14.94
CA CYS A 125 -6.44 14.97 14.98
C CYS A 125 -7.25 16.05 15.71
N VAL A 126 -6.83 16.32 16.95
CA VAL A 126 -7.44 17.31 17.83
C VAL A 126 -6.99 18.74 17.52
N ASN A 127 -5.75 18.90 17.00
CA ASN A 127 -5.14 20.21 16.75
C ASN A 127 -4.81 20.42 15.27
N SER A 128 -5.23 21.56 14.73
CA SER A 128 -4.89 22.01 13.38
C SER A 128 -3.63 22.90 13.42
N PRO A 129 -2.60 22.66 12.57
CA PRO A 129 -2.55 21.68 11.50
C PRO A 129 -2.20 20.25 11.95
N CYS A 130 -2.86 19.27 11.35
CA CYS A 130 -2.69 17.85 11.66
C CYS A 130 -1.36 17.32 11.11
N ARG A 131 -0.35 17.21 11.96
CA ARG A 131 0.94 16.63 11.59
C ARG A 131 0.86 15.10 11.57
N TYR A 132 1.57 14.49 10.64
CA TYR A 132 1.81 13.05 10.64
C TYR A 132 3.30 12.76 10.47
N GLU A 133 3.72 11.64 11.03
CA GLU A 133 5.02 11.03 10.80
C GLU A 133 4.78 9.54 10.58
N TYR A 134 5.44 8.99 9.56
CA TYR A 134 5.36 7.59 9.16
C TYR A 134 6.77 7.06 9.01
N VAL A 135 7.08 5.96 9.67
CA VAL A 135 8.40 5.30 9.59
C VAL A 135 8.17 3.86 9.16
N TYR A 136 8.83 3.47 8.08
CA TYR A 136 8.76 2.14 7.51
C TYR A 136 9.81 1.21 8.15
N SER A 137 9.65 -0.10 7.94
CA SER A 137 10.58 -1.10 8.49
C SER A 137 12.00 -1.00 7.91
N ASP A 138 12.16 -0.34 6.76
CA ASP A 138 13.46 0.02 6.16
C ASP A 138 14.13 1.25 6.76
N GLY A 139 13.47 1.90 7.73
CA GLY A 139 13.92 3.16 8.30
C GLY A 139 13.67 4.36 7.39
N SER A 140 13.14 4.15 6.19
CA SER A 140 12.61 5.24 5.37
C SER A 140 11.40 5.85 6.09
N LYS A 141 11.20 7.14 5.84
CA LYS A 141 10.17 7.90 6.53
C LYS A 141 9.56 8.98 5.66
N THR A 142 8.36 9.37 6.05
CA THR A 142 7.66 10.54 5.54
C THR A 142 7.06 11.32 6.70
N SER A 143 7.10 12.64 6.60
CA SER A 143 6.38 13.51 7.55
C SER A 143 5.87 14.76 6.87
N GLY A 144 4.77 15.28 7.40
CA GLY A 144 4.10 16.46 6.86
C GLY A 144 2.73 16.67 7.49
N PHE A 145 1.74 17.06 6.67
CA PHE A 145 0.40 17.39 7.17
C PHE A 145 -0.69 16.55 6.50
N LEU A 146 -1.66 16.08 7.30
CA LEU A 146 -2.87 15.46 6.78
C LEU A 146 -3.75 16.50 6.09
N SER A 147 -4.17 16.15 4.89
CA SER A 147 -4.78 17.04 3.91
C SER A 147 -5.98 16.37 3.25
N LYS A 148 -6.91 17.15 2.72
CA LYS A 148 -8.04 16.67 1.91
C LYS A 148 -8.01 17.29 0.53
N GLU A 149 -8.23 16.47 -0.50
CA GLU A 149 -8.29 16.91 -1.89
C GLU A 149 -9.27 16.06 -2.71
N THR A 150 -9.66 16.55 -3.88
CA THR A 150 -10.46 15.84 -4.87
C THR A 150 -9.59 14.86 -5.66
N THR A 151 -10.04 13.62 -5.73
CA THR A 151 -9.46 12.59 -6.60
C THR A 151 -10.38 12.34 -7.78
N THR A 152 -9.82 12.21 -8.98
CA THR A 152 -10.58 11.82 -10.18
C THR A 152 -10.29 10.36 -10.53
N LEU A 153 -11.32 9.53 -10.57
CA LEU A 153 -11.26 8.09 -10.79
C LEU A 153 -12.13 7.69 -11.99
N ASN A 154 -11.82 6.58 -12.63
CA ASN A 154 -12.67 5.99 -13.65
C ASN A 154 -13.37 4.76 -13.06
N THR A 155 -14.70 4.70 -13.16
CA THR A 155 -15.47 3.52 -12.75
C THR A 155 -15.39 2.42 -13.80
N SER A 156 -15.86 1.23 -13.47
CA SER A 156 -15.94 0.08 -14.37
C SER A 156 -16.76 0.33 -15.63
N SER A 157 -17.67 1.32 -15.61
CA SER A 157 -18.44 1.78 -16.78
C SER A 157 -17.67 2.76 -17.68
N GLY A 158 -16.42 3.12 -17.33
CA GLY A 158 -15.63 4.12 -18.02
C GLY A 158 -15.98 5.57 -17.65
N ARG A 159 -16.93 5.77 -16.72
CA ARG A 159 -17.36 7.09 -16.27
C ARG A 159 -16.33 7.71 -15.33
N ALA A 160 -15.95 8.95 -15.62
CA ALA A 160 -15.11 9.73 -14.72
C ALA A 160 -15.94 10.18 -13.49
N MET A 161 -15.44 9.86 -12.30
CA MET A 161 -16.02 10.20 -11.01
C MET A 161 -15.03 11.04 -10.19
N LYS A 162 -15.54 12.09 -9.54
CA LYS A 162 -14.76 12.91 -8.60
C LYS A 162 -15.09 12.52 -7.17
N LEU A 163 -14.14 11.90 -6.48
CA LEU A 163 -14.20 11.70 -5.03
C LEU A 163 -13.69 12.97 -4.36
N ARG A 164 -14.59 13.76 -3.78
CA ARG A 164 -14.22 14.95 -3.02
C ARG A 164 -13.72 14.54 -1.63
N SER A 165 -12.79 15.34 -1.09
CA SER A 165 -12.33 15.21 0.30
C SER A 165 -11.63 13.88 0.63
N LEU A 166 -10.91 13.28 -0.31
CA LEU A 166 -9.99 12.18 -0.01
C LEU A 166 -8.92 12.70 0.95
N ALA A 167 -8.85 12.13 2.14
CA ALA A 167 -7.81 12.39 3.11
C ALA A 167 -6.50 11.70 2.69
N PHE A 168 -5.39 12.42 2.77
CA PHE A 168 -4.06 11.92 2.42
C PHE A 168 -2.97 12.68 3.20
N GLY A 169 -1.78 12.09 3.30
CA GLY A 169 -0.59 12.73 3.86
C GLY A 169 0.12 13.57 2.80
N CYS A 170 0.30 14.85 3.07
CA CYS A 170 1.08 15.76 2.24
C CYS A 170 2.48 15.88 2.84
N GLY A 171 3.43 15.08 2.32
CA GLY A 171 4.78 14.92 2.86
C GLY A 171 5.75 16.01 2.38
N PHE A 172 6.53 16.57 3.30
CA PHE A 172 7.57 17.58 3.00
C PHE A 172 8.98 17.09 3.34
N HIS A 173 9.08 16.12 4.25
CA HIS A 173 10.33 15.41 4.53
C HIS A 173 10.11 13.94 4.20
N VAL A 174 10.58 13.52 3.03
CA VAL A 174 10.34 12.19 2.47
C VAL A 174 11.66 11.51 2.14
N SER A 175 11.75 10.22 2.40
CA SER A 175 12.88 9.36 2.06
C SER A 175 12.43 8.00 1.50
N ALA A 176 11.14 7.90 1.16
CA ALA A 176 10.48 6.72 0.64
C ALA A 176 9.73 7.07 -0.66
N HIS A 177 9.29 6.06 -1.41
CA HIS A 177 8.35 6.23 -2.51
C HIS A 177 6.94 6.56 -1.98
N GLU A 178 6.18 7.38 -2.71
CA GLU A 178 4.79 7.69 -2.36
C GLU A 178 3.93 6.42 -2.29
N VAL A 179 2.96 6.39 -1.39
CA VAL A 179 2.19 5.17 -1.09
C VAL A 179 0.69 5.41 -1.18
N MET A 180 -0.02 4.46 -1.80
CA MET A 180 -1.46 4.27 -1.69
C MET A 180 -1.71 3.20 -0.62
N GLY A 181 -2.14 3.63 0.57
CA GLY A 181 -2.41 2.73 1.68
C GLY A 181 -3.70 1.94 1.46
N LEU A 182 -3.61 0.62 1.51
CA LEU A 182 -4.73 -0.30 1.25
C LEU A 182 -5.16 -1.12 2.47
N VAL A 183 -4.45 -0.98 3.59
CA VAL A 183 -4.75 -1.68 4.85
C VAL A 183 -6.13 -1.27 5.41
N SER A 184 -6.66 -2.00 6.39
CA SER A 184 -7.98 -1.74 6.98
C SER A 184 -8.00 -0.60 8.01
N GLY A 185 -7.40 0.54 7.68
CA GLY A 185 -7.36 1.76 8.50
C GLY A 185 -8.42 2.79 8.10
N LEU A 186 -8.79 3.71 9.00
CA LEU A 186 -9.85 4.70 8.74
C LEU A 186 -9.55 5.69 7.60
N ILE A 187 -8.27 6.00 7.38
CA ILE A 187 -7.80 6.96 6.39
C ILE A 187 -7.05 6.30 5.22
N SER A 188 -7.12 4.97 5.12
CA SER A 188 -6.56 4.25 3.97
C SER A 188 -7.40 4.54 2.72
N PHE A 189 -6.81 4.37 1.54
CA PHE A 189 -7.52 4.52 0.28
C PHE A 189 -8.69 3.53 0.17
N SER A 190 -8.45 2.26 0.51
CA SER A 190 -9.46 1.20 0.45
C SER A 190 -10.66 1.52 1.33
N SER A 191 -10.46 1.96 2.59
CA SER A 191 -11.55 2.32 3.50
C SER A 191 -12.31 3.58 3.10
N GLN A 192 -11.60 4.59 2.59
CA GLN A 192 -12.25 5.83 2.14
C GLN A 192 -13.14 5.59 0.92
N LEU A 193 -12.72 4.72 0.00
CA LEU A 193 -13.51 4.32 -1.16
C LEU A 193 -14.57 3.26 -0.81
N GLY A 194 -14.36 2.50 0.27
CA GLY A 194 -15.28 1.44 0.67
C GLY A 194 -16.68 1.93 1.01
N ARG A 195 -16.80 3.20 1.42
CA ARG A 195 -18.11 3.86 1.61
C ARG A 195 -18.93 4.00 0.33
N LEU A 196 -18.28 3.93 -0.83
CA LEU A 196 -18.92 4.09 -2.14
C LEU A 196 -19.07 2.77 -2.89
N PHE A 197 -18.07 1.89 -2.78
CA PHE A 197 -17.98 0.66 -3.59
C PHE A 197 -18.08 -0.64 -2.77
N GLY A 198 -18.10 -0.55 -1.44
CA GLY A 198 -18.05 -1.69 -0.53
C GLY A 198 -16.67 -1.88 0.09
N HIS A 199 -16.62 -2.51 1.26
CA HIS A 199 -15.41 -2.65 2.09
C HIS A 199 -14.48 -3.79 1.67
N SER A 200 -14.41 -4.09 0.38
CA SER A 200 -13.58 -5.14 -0.19
C SER A 200 -12.77 -4.61 -1.38
N PHE A 201 -11.59 -5.18 -1.55
CA PHE A 201 -10.78 -4.99 -2.75
C PHE A 201 -10.13 -6.33 -3.10
N SER A 202 -9.73 -6.49 -4.36
CA SER A 202 -8.96 -7.64 -4.82
C SER A 202 -7.90 -7.21 -5.81
N TYR A 203 -6.78 -7.92 -5.87
CA TYR A 203 -5.73 -7.67 -6.84
C TYR A 203 -5.43 -8.95 -7.64
N CYS A 204 -5.14 -8.76 -8.92
CA CYS A 204 -4.68 -9.81 -9.82
C CYS A 204 -3.30 -9.40 -10.33
N LEU A 205 -2.27 -10.08 -9.84
CA LEU A 205 -0.89 -9.85 -10.22
C LEU A 205 -0.52 -10.83 -11.32
N MET A 206 -0.27 -10.30 -12.50
CA MET A 206 0.09 -11.09 -13.67
C MET A 206 1.59 -11.35 -13.67
N ASP A 207 1.98 -12.48 -14.23
CA ASP A 207 3.38 -12.83 -14.44
C ASP A 207 4.02 -11.84 -15.42
N TYR A 208 4.98 -11.06 -14.91
CA TYR A 208 5.67 -10.02 -15.66
C TYR A 208 6.70 -10.58 -16.65
N THR A 209 6.96 -11.90 -16.64
CA THR A 209 7.87 -12.57 -17.58
C THR A 209 7.20 -12.95 -18.90
N LEU A 210 5.87 -12.87 -18.98
CA LEU A 210 5.11 -13.19 -20.20
C LEU A 210 5.23 -12.10 -21.27
N SER A 211 5.19 -12.52 -22.54
CA SER A 211 5.18 -11.62 -23.71
C SER A 211 3.95 -11.88 -24.57
N PRO A 212 3.11 -10.86 -24.86
CA PRO A 212 3.25 -9.46 -24.44
C PRO A 212 3.05 -9.27 -22.94
N LEU A 213 3.66 -8.22 -22.36
CA LEU A 213 3.60 -7.95 -20.93
C LEU A 213 2.14 -7.76 -20.46
N PRO A 214 1.62 -8.65 -19.59
CA PRO A 214 0.24 -8.54 -19.12
C PRO A 214 0.08 -7.44 -18.08
N THR A 215 -1.10 -6.83 -18.04
CA THR A 215 -1.43 -5.79 -17.07
C THR A 215 -1.98 -6.41 -15.78
N SER A 216 -1.38 -6.06 -14.65
CA SER A 216 -1.91 -6.38 -13.32
C SER A 216 -2.99 -5.36 -12.92
N TYR A 217 -3.91 -5.74 -12.03
CA TYR A 217 -5.00 -4.84 -11.64
C TYR A 217 -5.31 -4.91 -10.14
N LEU A 218 -5.66 -3.76 -9.57
CA LEU A 218 -6.32 -3.61 -8.29
C LEU A 218 -7.78 -3.24 -8.54
N THR A 219 -8.70 -3.91 -7.87
CA THR A 219 -10.14 -3.63 -7.95
C THR A 219 -10.69 -3.28 -6.59
N ILE A 220 -11.47 -2.21 -6.49
CA ILE A 220 -12.13 -1.79 -5.26
C ILE A 220 -13.64 -1.90 -5.46
N GLY A 221 -14.28 -2.60 -4.53
CA GLY A 221 -15.67 -2.97 -4.54
C GLY A 221 -15.91 -4.46 -4.75
N ASP A 222 -17.14 -4.88 -4.53
CA ASP A 222 -17.52 -6.30 -4.54
C ASP A 222 -17.74 -6.82 -5.98
N VAL A 223 -16.64 -7.10 -6.66
CA VAL A 223 -16.65 -7.66 -8.03
C VAL A 223 -17.05 -9.14 -8.04
N VAL A 224 -16.83 -9.84 -6.93
CA VAL A 224 -17.11 -11.29 -6.82
C VAL A 224 -18.61 -11.54 -6.77
N SER A 225 -19.37 -10.72 -6.05
CA SER A 225 -20.84 -10.79 -6.04
C SER A 225 -21.48 -10.48 -7.41
N LEU A 226 -20.75 -9.84 -8.34
CA LEU A 226 -21.25 -9.52 -9.67
C LEU A 226 -21.11 -10.67 -10.67
N LYS A 227 -20.15 -11.58 -10.46
CA LYS A 227 -20.04 -12.80 -11.26
C LYS A 227 -20.86 -13.90 -10.61
N LYS A 228 -22.17 -13.92 -10.90
CA LYS A 228 -23.07 -15.07 -10.65
C LYS A 228 -22.72 -16.31 -11.48
N ASP A 229 -21.46 -16.48 -11.84
CA ASP A 229 -21.02 -17.63 -12.61
C ASP A 229 -20.56 -18.70 -11.64
N ASN A 230 -21.16 -19.89 -11.75
CA ASN A 230 -21.03 -21.04 -10.84
C ASN A 230 -19.62 -21.68 -10.81
N GLN A 231 -18.56 -20.94 -11.17
CA GLN A 231 -17.22 -21.48 -11.42
C GLN A 231 -16.06 -20.77 -10.71
N SER A 232 -16.25 -19.63 -10.02
CA SER A 232 -15.16 -19.07 -9.21
C SER A 232 -15.10 -19.76 -7.84
N ARG A 233 -14.31 -20.85 -7.73
CA ARG A 233 -13.97 -21.50 -6.45
C ARG A 233 -13.01 -20.62 -5.63
N ILE A 234 -13.48 -19.46 -5.18
CA ILE A 234 -12.73 -18.64 -4.21
C ILE A 234 -12.82 -19.35 -2.87
N SER A 235 -11.65 -19.61 -2.28
CA SER A 235 -11.54 -20.14 -0.93
C SER A 235 -11.28 -18.99 0.03
N TYR A 236 -11.90 -19.05 1.20
CA TYR A 236 -11.81 -17.99 2.21
C TYR A 236 -11.08 -18.51 3.45
N THR A 237 -10.34 -17.62 4.09
CA THR A 237 -9.78 -17.83 5.43
C THR A 237 -10.15 -16.61 6.28
N PRO A 238 -10.43 -16.78 7.58
CA PRO A 238 -10.69 -15.65 8.46
C PRO A 238 -9.50 -14.69 8.50
N LEU A 239 -9.78 -13.39 8.41
CA LEU A 239 -8.81 -12.37 8.76
C LEU A 239 -8.70 -12.31 10.28
N LEU A 240 -7.47 -12.37 10.79
CA LEU A 240 -7.19 -12.28 12.22
C LEU A 240 -6.90 -10.84 12.62
N THR A 241 -7.06 -10.55 13.91
CA THR A 241 -6.74 -9.26 14.50
C THR A 241 -5.55 -9.43 15.44
N ASN A 242 -4.56 -8.56 15.31
CA ASN A 242 -3.47 -8.47 16.28
C ASN A 242 -3.95 -7.60 17.46
N PRO A 243 -3.82 -8.06 18.71
CA PRO A 243 -4.32 -7.33 19.88
C PRO A 243 -3.48 -6.08 20.23
N VAL A 244 -2.21 -6.02 19.78
CA VAL A 244 -1.26 -4.97 20.14
C VAL A 244 -0.97 -4.03 18.98
N VAL A 245 -0.72 -4.58 17.79
CA VAL A 245 -0.57 -3.77 16.57
C VAL A 245 -1.97 -3.38 16.11
N ALA A 246 -2.23 -2.08 15.89
CA ALA A 246 -3.52 -1.56 15.46
C ALA A 246 -4.19 -2.48 14.42
N PRO A 247 -5.53 -2.67 14.45
CA PRO A 247 -6.27 -3.76 13.79
C PRO A 247 -6.35 -3.63 12.25
N THR A 248 -5.34 -3.03 11.63
CA THR A 248 -5.37 -2.60 10.25
C THR A 248 -4.79 -3.66 9.31
N SER A 249 -3.76 -4.40 9.74
CA SER A 249 -3.03 -5.37 8.90
C SER A 249 -3.86 -6.63 8.60
N TYR A 250 -3.69 -7.18 7.39
CA TYR A 250 -4.37 -8.39 6.94
C TYR A 250 -3.68 -9.67 7.44
N TYR A 251 -3.92 -10.04 8.69
CA TYR A 251 -3.41 -11.29 9.26
C TYR A 251 -4.24 -12.50 8.84
N ILE A 252 -3.57 -13.63 8.62
CA ILE A 252 -4.19 -14.93 8.35
C ILE A 252 -3.54 -16.04 9.18
N ALA A 253 -4.29 -17.11 9.43
CA ALA A 253 -3.77 -18.31 10.07
C ALA A 253 -3.13 -19.25 9.02
N ILE A 254 -1.82 -19.47 9.11
CA ILE A 254 -1.14 -20.58 8.41
C ILE A 254 -0.93 -21.72 9.40
N LYS A 255 -1.33 -22.95 9.03
CA LYS A 255 -1.22 -24.14 9.89
C LYS A 255 0.06 -24.96 9.66
N GLY A 256 0.76 -24.69 8.55
CA GLY A 256 1.99 -25.37 8.19
C GLY A 256 2.33 -25.22 6.72
N LEU A 257 3.57 -25.56 6.40
CA LEU A 257 4.12 -25.59 5.05
C LEU A 257 4.54 -27.02 4.72
N PHE A 258 4.46 -27.39 3.45
CA PHE A 258 4.73 -28.75 2.99
C PHE A 258 5.64 -28.72 1.76
N ASN A 259 6.65 -29.60 1.74
CA ASN A 259 7.46 -29.92 0.57
C ASN A 259 7.63 -31.43 0.47
N GLY A 260 6.55 -32.14 0.11
CA GLY A 260 6.44 -33.61 0.24
C GLY A 260 6.21 -34.08 1.69
N VAL A 261 6.79 -33.39 2.67
CA VAL A 261 6.56 -33.57 4.12
C VAL A 261 6.27 -32.24 4.80
N LYS A 262 5.58 -32.26 5.94
CA LYS A 262 5.32 -31.05 6.75
C LYS A 262 6.64 -30.52 7.31
N LEU A 263 6.93 -29.25 7.07
CA LEU A 263 8.09 -28.59 7.65
C LEU A 263 7.91 -28.42 9.16
N THR A 264 8.93 -28.78 9.93
CA THR A 264 8.97 -28.63 11.39
C THR A 264 9.34 -27.19 11.74
N ILE A 265 8.33 -26.32 11.72
CA ILE A 265 8.42 -24.93 12.17
C ILE A 265 7.73 -24.83 13.52
N ASP A 266 8.39 -24.16 14.46
CA ASP A 266 7.95 -24.06 15.84
C ASP A 266 6.51 -23.48 15.91
N PRO A 267 5.55 -24.16 16.58
CA PRO A 267 4.16 -23.72 16.60
C PRO A 267 3.90 -22.26 16.96
N PRO A 268 4.66 -21.63 17.91
CA PRO A 268 4.47 -20.22 18.26
C PRO A 268 4.68 -19.24 17.10
N VAL A 269 5.48 -19.60 16.09
CA VAL A 269 5.73 -18.72 14.92
C VAL A 269 4.44 -18.41 14.17
N TRP A 270 3.51 -19.37 14.13
CA TRP A 270 2.26 -19.26 13.37
C TRP A 270 1.16 -18.48 14.10
N LEU A 271 1.29 -18.33 15.42
CA LEU A 271 0.26 -17.74 16.27
C LEU A 271 0.60 -16.29 16.58
N ILE A 272 -0.44 -15.48 16.77
CA ILE A 272 -0.29 -14.13 17.33
C ILE A 272 -0.39 -14.30 18.85
N ASP A 273 0.68 -14.00 19.58
CA ASP A 273 0.68 -14.04 21.04
C ASP A 273 0.00 -12.79 21.65
N GLU A 274 -0.15 -12.77 22.98
CA GLU A 274 -0.77 -11.65 23.71
C GLU A 274 0.01 -10.34 23.58
N LEU A 275 1.30 -10.42 23.22
CA LEU A 275 2.17 -9.27 22.97
C LEU A 275 2.14 -8.84 21.49
N GLY A 276 1.37 -9.53 20.65
CA GLY A 276 1.24 -9.26 19.22
C GLY A 276 2.39 -9.79 18.36
N ASN A 277 3.25 -10.67 18.88
CA ASN A 277 4.32 -11.30 18.11
C ASN A 277 3.80 -12.49 17.31
N GLY A 278 4.52 -12.81 16.23
CA GLY A 278 4.21 -13.96 15.38
C GLY A 278 3.07 -13.70 14.39
N GLY A 279 2.47 -14.79 13.91
CA GLY A 279 1.41 -14.76 12.91
C GLY A 279 1.90 -14.58 11.47
N THR A 280 0.97 -14.45 10.54
CA THR A 280 1.27 -14.23 9.12
C THR A 280 0.45 -13.07 8.57
N VAL A 281 1.10 -12.15 7.86
CA VAL A 281 0.48 -10.98 7.24
C VAL A 281 0.58 -11.09 5.72
N ILE A 282 -0.50 -10.74 5.03
CA ILE A 282 -0.50 -10.58 3.57
C ILE A 282 0.01 -9.18 3.21
N ARG A 283 1.08 -9.11 2.41
CA ARG A 283 1.67 -7.86 1.92
C ARG A 283 1.74 -7.85 0.39
N LEU A 284 1.38 -6.71 -0.20
CA LEU A 284 1.56 -6.34 -1.59
C LEU A 284 2.68 -5.30 -1.71
#